data_AF-A0A3N5H603-F1
#
_entry.id   AF-A0A3N5H603-F1
#
_cell.length_a   1.000
_cell.length_b   1.000
_cell.length_c   1.000
_cell.angle_alpha   90.00
_cell.angle_beta   90.00
_cell.angle_gamma   90.00
#
_symmetry.space_group_name_H-M   'P 1'
#
loop_
_entity.id
_entity.type
_entity.pdbx_description
1 polymer ?
#
loop_
_entity_poly.entity_id
_entity_poly.type
_entity_poly.pdbx_seq_one_letter_code
_entity_poly.pdbx_strand_id
1 'polypeptide(L)'
;MRSTGTALGVVLAAMLACDAQTDPGYQGEPLVTLRGRVESSGELPPLEAAMLWQRGPPPGTDDQQLATRAPVTSGFPATFTLRLYAPPPEAAFRALATGAPRWARANAAAVPYGLSADQVPSLPTSYNPNYTYDADHWVLYVESDVPPSSLTEWWLGEALGAGYHLLRVLPLSGCLASPQLEACVADLVQRGVPDDGTDAPGTARGFCKAPYRLQPTTLDEAIVLRLGQQGGGAGPACP
;
A
#
# COMPACT_ATOMS: atom_id res chain seq x y z
N MET A 1 22.50 -76.72 -36.41
CA MET A 1 23.08 -75.64 -37.24
C MET A 1 22.66 -74.31 -36.65
N ARG A 2 23.65 -73.46 -36.33
CA ARG A 2 23.48 -72.13 -35.74
C ARG A 2 23.07 -71.14 -36.84
N SER A 3 22.17 -70.21 -36.51
CA SER A 3 22.12 -68.91 -37.18
C SER A 3 21.87 -67.84 -36.12
N THR A 4 22.88 -66.99 -35.94
CA THR A 4 22.95 -65.81 -35.08
C THR A 4 22.27 -64.63 -35.77
N GLY A 5 21.32 -63.99 -35.10
CA GLY A 5 20.73 -62.71 -35.51
C GLY A 5 20.85 -61.69 -34.39
N THR A 6 21.78 -60.77 -34.54
CA THR A 6 22.02 -59.59 -33.71
C THR A 6 20.82 -58.65 -33.77
N ALA A 7 20.31 -58.19 -32.62
CA ALA A 7 19.38 -57.06 -32.57
C ALA A 7 19.92 -56.00 -31.58
N LEU A 8 20.30 -54.87 -32.17
CA LEU A 8 20.69 -53.60 -31.59
C LEU A 8 19.58 -53.05 -30.68
N GLY A 9 19.96 -52.36 -29.61
CA GLY A 9 19.05 -51.80 -28.61
C GLY A 9 18.29 -50.55 -29.03
N VAL A 10 17.31 -50.18 -28.19
CA VAL A 10 16.77 -48.82 -28.08
C VAL A 10 16.62 -48.51 -26.59
N VAL A 11 17.43 -47.57 -26.11
CA VAL A 11 17.18 -46.79 -24.89
C VAL A 11 16.35 -45.59 -25.32
N LEU A 12 15.17 -45.36 -24.75
CA LEU A 12 14.50 -44.07 -24.84
C LEU A 12 14.01 -43.63 -23.45
N ALA A 13 14.68 -42.62 -22.94
CA ALA A 13 14.39 -41.94 -21.69
C ALA A 13 13.08 -41.14 -21.80
N ALA A 14 12.05 -41.53 -21.06
CA ALA A 14 10.79 -40.78 -20.92
C ALA A 14 10.85 -39.78 -19.75
N MET A 15 11.88 -38.93 -19.72
CA MET A 15 12.17 -38.01 -18.61
C MET A 15 12.35 -36.55 -19.05
N LEU A 16 11.72 -36.11 -20.16
CA LEU A 16 11.78 -34.70 -20.58
C LEU A 16 10.49 -34.32 -21.31
N ALA A 17 9.54 -33.70 -20.60
CA ALA A 17 8.62 -32.68 -21.12
C ALA A 17 7.52 -32.33 -20.08
N CYS A 18 7.92 -31.83 -18.91
CA CYS A 18 7.09 -30.89 -18.16
C CYS A 18 7.62 -29.47 -18.35
N ASP A 19 8.19 -29.19 -19.54
CA ASP A 19 8.60 -27.84 -19.90
C ASP A 19 7.33 -27.01 -20.17
N ALA A 20 6.90 -26.37 -19.09
CA ALA A 20 6.43 -24.99 -19.06
C ALA A 20 5.49 -24.57 -20.19
N GLN A 21 4.22 -24.98 -20.06
CA GLN A 21 3.10 -24.33 -20.76
C GLN A 21 2.71 -22.99 -20.07
N THR A 22 3.70 -22.27 -19.53
CA THR A 22 3.49 -20.94 -18.93
C THR A 22 3.65 -19.90 -20.02
N ASP A 23 2.60 -19.11 -20.23
CA ASP A 23 2.65 -17.91 -21.07
C ASP A 23 3.88 -17.05 -20.69
N PRO A 24 4.73 -16.62 -21.66
CA PRO A 24 5.86 -15.73 -21.39
C PRO A 24 5.47 -14.44 -20.64
N GLY A 25 4.19 -14.05 -20.67
CA GLY A 25 3.63 -12.94 -19.92
C GLY A 25 3.09 -13.28 -18.52
N TYR A 26 3.13 -14.54 -18.08
CA TYR A 26 2.64 -14.95 -16.76
C TYR A 26 3.60 -14.50 -15.66
N GLN A 27 3.09 -13.68 -14.73
CA GLN A 27 3.87 -13.12 -13.61
C GLN A 27 3.70 -13.89 -12.29
N GLY A 28 3.02 -15.05 -12.31
CA GLY A 28 2.58 -15.73 -11.10
C GLY A 28 1.21 -15.24 -10.62
N GLU A 29 0.78 -15.77 -9.47
CA GLU A 29 -0.41 -15.27 -8.79
C GLU A 29 -0.11 -13.96 -8.06
N PRO A 30 -0.99 -12.95 -8.13
CA PRO A 30 -0.80 -11.71 -7.41
C PRO A 30 -0.91 -11.93 -5.89
N LEU A 31 -0.02 -11.28 -5.13
CA LEU A 31 -0.07 -11.25 -3.67
C LEU A 31 -1.28 -10.45 -3.16
N VAL A 32 -1.70 -9.44 -3.92
CA VAL A 32 -2.95 -8.70 -3.68
C VAL A 32 -3.52 -8.17 -4.99
N THR A 33 -4.84 -8.18 -5.09
CA THR A 33 -5.60 -7.52 -6.15
C THR A 33 -6.46 -6.43 -5.54
N LEU A 34 -6.34 -5.21 -6.06
CA LEU A 34 -7.10 -4.04 -5.62
C LEU A 34 -7.94 -3.52 -6.78
N ARG A 35 -9.19 -3.18 -6.50
CA ARG A 35 -10.12 -2.65 -7.49
C ARG A 35 -10.46 -1.20 -7.14
N GLY A 36 -10.72 -0.42 -8.17
CA GLY A 36 -11.11 0.95 -7.96
C GLY A 36 -11.68 1.59 -9.21
N ARG A 37 -11.96 2.87 -9.07
CA ARG A 37 -12.55 3.70 -10.11
C ARG A 37 -11.93 5.09 -10.13
N VAL A 38 -11.98 5.72 -11.28
CA VAL A 38 -11.55 7.10 -11.49
C VAL A 38 -12.80 7.96 -11.62
N GLU A 39 -12.86 9.03 -10.82
CA GLU A 39 -13.86 10.08 -10.91
C GLU A 39 -13.21 11.34 -11.49
N SER A 40 -13.90 12.00 -12.42
CA SER A 40 -13.48 13.27 -13.01
C SER A 40 -14.71 14.13 -13.29
N SER A 41 -14.54 15.45 -13.19
CA SER A 41 -15.55 16.44 -13.60
C SER A 41 -15.55 16.72 -15.10
N GLY A 42 -14.60 16.15 -15.86
CA GLY A 42 -14.48 16.30 -17.31
C GLY A 42 -13.97 15.03 -18.00
N GLU A 43 -13.64 15.14 -19.30
CA GLU A 43 -13.06 14.04 -20.06
C GLU A 43 -11.76 13.54 -19.41
N LEU A 44 -11.62 12.22 -19.30
CA LEU A 44 -10.42 11.63 -18.72
C LEU A 44 -9.29 11.65 -19.74
N PRO A 45 -8.12 12.22 -19.42
CA PRO A 45 -6.94 12.04 -20.25
C PRO A 45 -6.53 10.55 -20.26
N PRO A 46 -5.72 10.10 -21.24
CA PRO A 46 -5.10 8.77 -21.17
C PRO A 46 -4.27 8.64 -19.88
N LEU A 47 -4.69 7.74 -19.01
CA LEU A 47 -4.10 7.57 -17.68
C LEU A 47 -4.04 6.09 -17.27
N GLU A 48 -3.16 5.79 -16.34
CA GLU A 48 -3.03 4.49 -15.68
C GLU A 48 -3.31 4.65 -14.19
N ALA A 49 -3.82 3.60 -13.56
CA ALA A 49 -3.73 3.48 -12.12
C ALA A 49 -2.32 2.97 -11.78
N ALA A 50 -1.67 3.56 -10.79
CA ALA A 50 -0.36 3.14 -10.30
C ALA A 50 -0.43 2.88 -8.80
N MET A 51 0.39 1.96 -8.33
CA MET A 51 0.67 1.80 -6.90
C MET A 51 2.03 2.39 -6.59
N LEU A 52 2.10 3.30 -5.61
CA LEU A 52 3.30 4.06 -5.30
C LEU A 52 3.70 3.82 -3.83
N TRP A 53 4.81 3.12 -3.62
CA TRP A 53 5.41 2.91 -2.30
C TRP A 53 5.94 4.21 -1.74
N GLN A 54 5.59 4.52 -0.50
CA GLN A 54 6.03 5.71 0.20
C GLN A 54 7.28 5.40 1.01
N ARG A 55 8.38 6.08 0.70
CA ARG A 55 9.65 6.00 1.43
C ARG A 55 9.84 7.22 2.36
N GLY A 56 9.10 8.30 2.16
CA GLY A 56 9.06 9.41 3.13
C GLY A 56 8.24 9.09 4.40
N PRO A 57 8.45 9.80 5.52
CA PRO A 57 7.54 9.73 6.66
C PRO A 57 6.14 10.24 6.27
N PRO A 58 5.06 9.65 6.80
CA PRO A 58 3.70 10.17 6.60
C PRO A 58 3.55 11.57 7.24
N PRO A 59 2.67 12.43 6.71
CA PRO A 59 1.80 12.22 5.54
C PRO A 59 2.50 12.50 4.19
N GLY A 60 3.81 12.77 4.16
CA GLY A 60 4.52 13.18 2.95
C GLY A 60 4.44 12.16 1.80
N THR A 61 4.47 12.71 0.58
CA THR A 61 4.51 11.97 -0.69
C THR A 61 5.71 12.36 -1.55
N ASP A 62 6.71 13.01 -0.95
CA ASP A 62 7.88 13.57 -1.65
C ASP A 62 8.93 12.50 -2.03
N ASP A 63 8.78 11.29 -1.49
CA ASP A 63 9.67 10.17 -1.78
C ASP A 63 8.86 8.90 -2.05
N GLN A 64 8.70 8.60 -3.34
CA GLN A 64 7.86 7.54 -3.86
C GLN A 64 8.60 6.62 -4.82
N GLN A 65 8.18 5.36 -4.88
CA GLN A 65 8.67 4.37 -5.83
C GLN A 65 7.50 3.64 -6.50
N LEU A 66 7.52 3.56 -7.83
CA LEU A 66 6.52 2.80 -8.59
C LEU A 66 6.61 1.30 -8.27
N ALA A 67 5.49 0.71 -7.88
CA ALA A 67 5.36 -0.73 -7.65
C ALA A 67 4.81 -1.46 -8.88
N THR A 68 3.65 -1.01 -9.37
CA THR A 68 2.94 -1.61 -10.49
C THR A 68 2.01 -0.58 -11.14
N ARG A 69 1.52 -0.89 -12.34
CA ARG A 69 0.53 -0.10 -13.07
C ARG A 69 -0.56 -1.00 -13.62
N ALA A 70 -1.73 -0.42 -13.82
CA ALA A 70 -2.84 -1.06 -14.50
C ALA A 70 -3.51 -0.06 -15.45
N PRO A 71 -3.91 -0.51 -16.65
CA PRO A 71 -4.68 0.34 -17.54
C PRO A 71 -6.01 0.72 -16.88
N VAL A 72 -6.41 1.98 -17.03
CA VAL A 72 -7.78 2.39 -16.70
C VAL A 72 -8.66 2.10 -17.90
N THR A 73 -9.67 1.27 -17.68
CA THR A 73 -10.64 0.92 -18.71
C THR A 73 -11.61 2.09 -18.86
N SER A 74 -11.64 2.68 -20.05
CA SER A 74 -12.53 3.80 -20.38
C SER A 74 -14.00 3.37 -20.41
N GLY A 75 -14.89 4.29 -20.04
CA GLY A 75 -16.30 4.03 -19.77
C GLY A 75 -16.73 4.79 -18.51
N PHE A 76 -18.03 4.90 -18.26
CA PHE A 76 -18.52 5.49 -17.02
C PHE A 76 -19.21 4.42 -16.16
N PRO A 77 -18.70 4.11 -14.95
CA PRO A 77 -17.47 4.64 -14.35
C PRO A 77 -16.21 4.06 -15.01
N ALA A 78 -15.12 4.84 -15.04
CA ALA A 78 -13.82 4.36 -15.48
C ALA A 78 -13.23 3.52 -14.34
N THR A 79 -12.76 2.31 -14.65
CA THR A 79 -12.36 1.33 -13.63
C THR A 79 -10.95 0.81 -13.85
N PHE A 80 -10.34 0.32 -12.79
CA PHE A 80 -9.02 -0.31 -12.85
C PHE A 80 -8.92 -1.50 -11.91
N THR A 81 -7.93 -2.35 -12.15
CA THR A 81 -7.56 -3.46 -11.29
C THR A 81 -6.04 -3.51 -11.15
N LEU A 82 -5.54 -3.12 -9.99
CA LEU A 82 -4.12 -3.20 -9.64
C LEU A 82 -3.80 -4.59 -9.11
N ARG A 83 -2.74 -5.20 -9.63
CA ARG A 83 -2.22 -6.49 -9.18
C ARG A 83 -0.77 -6.30 -8.75
N LEU A 84 -0.48 -6.59 -7.48
CA LEU A 84 0.87 -6.57 -6.94
C LEU A 84 1.39 -8.00 -6.84
N TYR A 85 2.55 -8.25 -7.42
CA TYR A 85 3.17 -9.58 -7.49
C TYR A 85 4.40 -9.71 -6.59
N ALA A 86 4.93 -8.60 -6.10
CA ALA A 86 6.14 -8.55 -5.30
C ALA A 86 5.91 -7.78 -4.00
N PRO A 87 6.57 -8.17 -2.89
CA PRO A 87 6.55 -7.40 -1.66
C PRO A 87 7.15 -5.99 -1.86
N PRO A 88 6.95 -5.08 -0.90
CA PRO A 88 7.57 -3.75 -0.94
C PRO A 88 9.10 -3.83 -1.04
N PRO A 89 9.75 -2.84 -1.67
CA PRO A 89 11.21 -2.72 -1.62
C PRO A 89 11.68 -2.40 -0.19
N GLU A 90 12.89 -2.84 0.17
CA GLU A 90 13.47 -2.67 1.51
C GLU A 90 13.40 -1.22 2.01
N ALA A 91 13.68 -0.26 1.11
CA ALA A 91 13.68 1.17 1.43
C ALA A 91 12.30 1.74 1.83
N ALA A 92 11.20 1.02 1.60
CA ALA A 92 9.85 1.42 1.99
C ALA A 92 9.45 0.96 3.41
N PHE A 93 10.19 0.02 4.01
CA PHE A 93 9.83 -0.53 5.31
C PHE A 93 10.20 0.36 6.49
N ARG A 94 9.27 0.50 7.43
CA ARG A 94 9.41 1.26 8.66
C ARG A 94 8.96 0.40 9.85
N ALA A 95 9.34 0.80 11.05
CA ALA A 95 8.82 0.24 12.30
C ALA A 95 8.46 1.39 13.24
N LEU A 96 7.42 1.21 14.06
CA LEU A 96 7.03 2.23 15.05
C LEU A 96 7.98 2.29 16.25
N ALA A 97 8.65 1.19 16.54
CA ALA A 97 9.64 1.06 17.59
C ALA A 97 10.64 -0.05 17.24
N THR A 98 11.80 -0.05 17.89
CA THR A 98 12.79 -1.13 17.75
C THR A 98 12.17 -2.47 18.12
N GLY A 99 12.30 -3.47 17.23
CA GLY A 99 11.75 -4.82 17.44
C GLY A 99 10.24 -4.96 17.15
N ALA A 100 9.54 -3.87 16.80
CA ALA A 100 8.17 -3.95 16.33
C ALA A 100 8.10 -4.53 14.89
N PRO A 101 6.97 -5.14 14.50
CA PRO A 101 6.75 -5.56 13.12
C PRO A 101 7.00 -4.41 12.14
N ARG A 102 7.74 -4.72 11.07
CA ARG A 102 7.97 -3.77 9.99
C ARG A 102 6.77 -3.70 9.07
N TRP A 103 6.51 -2.51 8.55
CA TRP A 103 5.43 -2.25 7.62
C TRP A 103 5.89 -1.34 6.49
N ALA A 104 5.23 -1.42 5.34
CA ALA A 104 5.42 -0.50 4.23
C ALA A 104 4.05 -0.01 3.74
N ARG A 105 3.99 1.28 3.39
CA ARG A 105 2.77 1.95 2.94
C ARG A 105 2.88 2.30 1.46
N ALA A 106 1.79 2.09 0.73
CA ALA A 106 1.59 2.65 -0.60
C ALA A 106 0.22 3.34 -0.71
N ASN A 107 0.12 4.21 -1.70
CA ASN A 107 -1.13 4.81 -2.16
C ASN A 107 -1.36 4.43 -3.62
N ALA A 108 -2.63 4.24 -3.98
CA ALA A 108 -3.01 4.20 -5.38
C ALA A 108 -3.04 5.61 -5.95
N ALA A 109 -2.64 5.77 -7.20
CA ALA A 109 -2.61 7.05 -7.90
C ALA A 109 -3.12 6.92 -9.33
N ALA A 110 -3.75 7.98 -9.84
CA ALA A 110 -3.95 8.13 -11.28
C ALA A 110 -2.71 8.88 -11.81
N VAL A 111 -2.03 8.29 -12.77
CA VAL A 111 -0.80 8.84 -13.37
C VAL A 111 -0.93 8.94 -14.89
N PRO A 112 -0.15 9.82 -15.54
CA PRO A 112 -0.10 9.85 -17.00
C PRO A 112 0.24 8.47 -17.58
N TYR A 113 -0.41 8.12 -18.69
CA TYR A 113 -0.13 6.86 -19.38
C TYR A 113 1.36 6.74 -19.76
N GLY A 114 1.98 5.60 -19.47
CA GLY A 114 3.37 5.34 -19.86
C GLY A 114 4.40 5.92 -18.89
N LEU A 115 4.01 6.41 -17.70
CA LEU A 115 4.92 6.87 -16.66
C LEU A 115 6.04 5.84 -16.39
N SER A 116 7.31 6.26 -16.52
CA SER A 116 8.46 5.45 -16.13
C SER A 116 8.77 5.60 -14.63
N ALA A 117 9.47 4.62 -14.04
CA ALA A 117 9.86 4.68 -12.63
C ALA A 117 10.71 5.93 -12.29
N ASP A 118 11.55 6.39 -13.23
CA ASP A 118 12.41 7.57 -13.07
C ASP A 118 11.62 8.89 -13.07
N GLN A 119 10.38 8.89 -13.56
CA GLN A 119 9.49 10.04 -13.57
C GLN A 119 8.64 10.15 -12.30
N VAL A 120 8.62 9.13 -11.45
CA VAL A 120 7.84 9.15 -10.20
C VAL A 120 8.24 10.32 -9.28
N PRO A 121 9.54 10.60 -9.05
CA PRO A 121 9.93 11.69 -8.16
C PRO A 121 9.55 13.09 -8.68
N SER A 122 9.20 13.23 -9.96
CA SER A 122 8.75 14.50 -10.55
C SER A 122 7.22 14.62 -10.64
N LEU A 123 6.47 13.65 -10.10
CA LEU A 123 5.02 13.75 -10.01
C LEU A 123 4.62 14.97 -9.17
N PRO A 124 3.53 15.66 -9.52
CA PRO A 124 3.05 16.80 -8.75
C PRO A 124 2.76 16.42 -7.29
N THR A 125 3.17 17.25 -6.35
CA THR A 125 2.83 17.09 -4.91
C THR A 125 1.48 17.72 -4.56
N SER A 126 0.85 18.39 -5.53
CA SER A 126 -0.45 19.06 -5.41
C SER A 126 -1.44 18.60 -6.49
N TYR A 127 -2.72 18.87 -6.25
CA TYR A 127 -3.81 18.48 -7.15
C TYR A 127 -3.54 18.89 -8.61
N ASN A 128 -3.73 17.96 -9.53
CA ASN A 128 -3.52 18.17 -10.96
C ASN A 128 -4.64 17.49 -11.76
N PRO A 129 -5.12 18.08 -12.88
CA PRO A 129 -6.11 17.41 -13.73
C PRO A 129 -5.63 16.07 -14.32
N ASN A 130 -4.31 15.83 -14.36
CA ASN A 130 -3.68 14.63 -14.92
C ASN A 130 -3.02 13.74 -13.86
N TYR A 131 -3.14 14.08 -12.58
CA TYR A 131 -2.56 13.31 -11.48
C TYR A 131 -3.36 13.50 -10.18
N THR A 132 -3.67 12.40 -9.52
CA THR A 132 -4.26 12.38 -8.17
C THR A 132 -3.81 11.11 -7.45
N TYR A 133 -3.97 11.07 -6.13
CA TYR A 133 -3.76 9.86 -5.35
C TYR A 133 -4.94 9.65 -4.39
N ASP A 134 -5.13 8.41 -3.98
CA ASP A 134 -6.09 8.05 -2.95
C ASP A 134 -5.54 8.44 -1.58
N ALA A 135 -6.07 9.52 -1.02
CA ALA A 135 -5.76 9.99 0.33
C ALA A 135 -6.59 9.28 1.41
N ASP A 136 -7.70 8.63 1.02
CA ASP A 136 -8.66 8.01 1.92
C ASP A 136 -8.23 6.59 2.31
N HIS A 137 -7.34 5.95 1.53
CA HIS A 137 -6.83 4.62 1.83
C HIS A 137 -5.32 4.51 1.78
N TRP A 138 -4.80 3.66 2.65
CA TRP A 138 -3.45 3.12 2.58
C TRP A 138 -3.50 1.65 2.21
N VAL A 139 -2.66 1.27 1.26
CA VAL A 139 -2.30 -0.13 1.02
C VAL A 139 -1.09 -0.42 1.87
N LEU A 140 -1.26 -1.26 2.87
CA LEU A 140 -0.24 -1.59 3.84
C LEU A 140 0.25 -3.01 3.59
N TYR A 141 1.55 -3.20 3.66
CA TYR A 141 2.16 -4.52 3.79
C TYR A 141 2.78 -4.64 5.17
N VAL A 142 2.44 -5.69 5.92
CA VAL A 142 3.05 -6.01 7.21
C VAL A 142 3.94 -7.25 7.05
N GLU A 143 5.20 -7.16 7.48
CA GLU A 143 6.19 -8.22 7.26
C GLU A 143 5.95 -9.48 8.12
N SER A 144 5.35 -9.30 9.30
CA SER A 144 5.03 -10.38 10.25
C SER A 144 3.71 -10.08 10.95
N ASP A 145 3.09 -11.08 11.56
CA ASP A 145 1.89 -10.90 12.37
C ASP A 145 2.10 -9.80 13.43
N VAL A 146 1.11 -8.92 13.56
CA VAL A 146 1.10 -7.84 14.55
C VAL A 146 0.73 -8.42 15.91
N PRO A 147 1.57 -8.31 16.94
CA PRO A 147 1.22 -8.83 18.26
C PRO A 147 0.02 -8.07 18.85
N PRO A 148 -0.94 -8.77 19.47
CA PRO A 148 -2.03 -8.11 20.18
C PRO A 148 -1.50 -7.30 21.37
N SER A 149 -2.21 -6.24 21.73
CA SER A 149 -1.83 -5.24 22.73
C SER A 149 -0.54 -4.45 22.43
N SER A 150 0.03 -4.55 21.22
CA SER A 150 1.23 -3.80 20.84
C SER A 150 0.91 -2.34 20.46
N LEU A 151 1.95 -1.50 20.35
CA LEU A 151 1.83 -0.17 19.74
C LEU A 151 1.40 -0.26 18.27
N THR A 152 1.92 -1.25 17.53
CA THR A 152 1.58 -1.46 16.12
C THR A 152 0.11 -1.80 15.94
N GLU A 153 -0.45 -2.68 16.78
CA GLU A 153 -1.90 -2.94 16.81
C GLU A 153 -2.68 -1.65 17.08
N TRP A 154 -2.31 -0.90 18.12
CA TRP A 154 -2.99 0.35 18.48
C TRP A 154 -3.01 1.36 17.32
N TRP A 155 -1.88 1.49 16.61
CA TRP A 155 -1.75 2.42 15.49
C TRP A 155 -2.54 1.98 14.25
N LEU A 156 -2.57 0.68 13.97
CA LEU A 156 -3.30 0.09 12.85
C LEU A 156 -4.79 -0.04 13.10
N GLY A 157 -5.22 -0.02 14.36
CA GLY A 157 -6.59 -0.26 14.80
C GLY A 157 -6.96 -1.74 15.00
N GLU A 158 -6.06 -2.67 14.64
CA GLU A 158 -6.24 -4.12 14.79
C GLU A 158 -4.89 -4.87 14.74
N ALA A 159 -4.86 -6.08 15.30
CA ALA A 159 -3.74 -7.01 15.22
C ALA A 159 -3.77 -7.75 13.87
N LEU A 160 -3.26 -7.08 12.83
CA LEU A 160 -3.23 -7.62 11.47
C LEU A 160 -2.25 -8.80 11.33
N GLY A 161 -2.61 -9.80 10.51
CA GLY A 161 -1.67 -10.83 10.07
C GLY A 161 -0.62 -10.30 9.09
N ALA A 162 0.41 -11.09 8.80
CA ALA A 162 1.39 -10.77 7.77
C ALA A 162 0.74 -10.65 6.37
N GLY A 163 1.30 -9.78 5.52
CA GLY A 163 0.87 -9.58 4.14
C GLY A 163 0.16 -8.25 3.89
N TYR A 164 -0.67 -8.22 2.84
CA TYR A 164 -1.33 -7.01 2.36
C TYR A 164 -2.67 -6.74 3.04
N HIS A 165 -2.88 -5.48 3.40
CA HIS A 165 -4.11 -4.96 3.99
C HIS A 165 -4.49 -3.63 3.34
N LEU A 166 -5.79 -3.35 3.34
CA LEU A 166 -6.31 -2.02 3.03
C LEU A 166 -6.76 -1.37 4.33
N LEU A 167 -6.36 -0.13 4.55
CA LEU A 167 -6.78 0.65 5.71
C LEU A 167 -7.37 1.96 5.24
N ARG A 168 -8.50 2.35 5.82
CA ARG A 168 -9.03 3.71 5.70
C ARG A 168 -8.20 4.66 6.55
N VAL A 169 -7.93 5.83 6.00
CA VAL A 169 -7.33 6.96 6.70
C VAL A 169 -8.47 7.84 7.17
N LEU A 170 -8.83 7.72 8.45
CA LEU A 170 -9.89 8.52 9.04
C LEU A 170 -9.29 9.85 9.52
N PRO A 171 -9.61 10.99 8.89
CA PRO A 171 -9.12 12.27 9.38
C PRO A 171 -9.71 12.54 10.75
N LEU A 172 -8.85 12.94 11.69
CA LEU A 172 -9.32 13.46 12.97
C LEU A 172 -9.51 14.97 12.83
N SER A 173 -10.77 15.41 12.82
CA SER A 173 -11.10 16.83 12.84
C SER A 173 -11.09 17.34 14.28
N GLY A 174 -10.22 18.32 14.57
CA GLY A 174 -10.16 18.99 15.87
C GLY A 174 -9.28 18.28 16.89
N CYS A 175 -9.17 18.88 18.07
CA CYS A 175 -8.27 18.44 19.12
C CYS A 175 -8.99 17.51 20.09
N LEU A 176 -8.29 16.46 20.54
CA LEU A 176 -8.75 15.67 21.69
C LEU A 176 -8.94 16.60 22.88
N ALA A 177 -10.07 16.50 23.57
CA ALA A 177 -10.25 17.20 24.83
C ALA A 177 -9.20 16.69 25.84
N SER A 178 -8.74 17.53 26.77
CA SER A 178 -7.66 17.17 27.71
C SER A 178 -7.86 15.81 28.41
N PRO A 179 -9.06 15.46 28.91
CA PRO A 179 -9.27 14.14 29.52
C PRO A 179 -9.08 12.97 28.56
N GLN A 180 -9.43 13.15 27.27
CA GLN A 180 -9.25 12.13 26.24
C GLN A 180 -7.79 12.00 25.83
N LEU A 181 -7.07 13.13 25.76
CA LEU A 181 -5.64 13.13 25.49
C LEU A 181 -4.88 12.41 26.62
N GLU A 182 -5.13 12.74 27.88
CA GLU A 182 -4.45 12.09 29.01
C GLU A 182 -4.78 10.60 29.10
N ALA A 183 -6.03 10.20 28.80
CA ALA A 183 -6.39 8.78 28.72
C ALA A 183 -5.64 8.04 27.61
N CYS A 184 -5.52 8.65 26.43
CA CYS A 184 -4.75 8.09 25.31
C CYS A 184 -3.26 7.98 25.65
N VAL A 185 -2.68 9.02 26.27
CA VAL A 185 -1.28 9.03 26.69
C VAL A 185 -1.03 7.93 27.72
N ALA A 186 -1.91 7.77 28.71
CA ALA A 186 -1.79 6.73 29.73
C ALA A 186 -1.80 5.31 29.13
N ASP A 187 -2.68 5.03 28.15
CA ASP A 187 -2.70 3.75 27.42
C ASP A 187 -1.39 3.53 26.64
N LEU A 188 -0.90 4.53 25.92
CA LEU A 188 0.36 4.40 25.17
C LEU A 188 1.58 4.23 26.07
N VAL A 189 1.62 4.88 27.24
CA VAL A 189 2.68 4.67 28.23
C VAL A 189 2.65 3.25 28.77
N GLN A 190 1.47 2.67 29.02
CA GLN A 190 1.34 1.26 29.42
C GLN A 190 1.86 0.29 28.34
N ARG A 191 1.80 0.70 27.07
CA ARG A 191 2.35 -0.04 25.91
C ARG A 191 3.84 0.23 25.67
N GLY A 192 4.51 0.97 26.57
CA GLY A 192 5.95 1.22 26.52
C GLY A 192 6.37 2.42 25.65
N VAL A 193 5.43 3.27 25.24
CA VAL A 193 5.75 4.53 24.54
C VAL A 193 6.16 5.59 25.56
N PRO A 194 7.31 6.26 25.40
CA PRO A 194 7.70 7.33 26.31
C PRO A 194 6.76 8.53 26.19
N ASP A 195 6.49 9.20 27.31
CA ASP A 195 5.91 10.54 27.36
C ASP A 195 6.92 11.48 28.01
N ASP A 196 7.41 12.46 27.26
CA ASP A 196 8.32 13.51 27.74
C ASP A 196 7.59 14.86 27.93
N GLY A 197 6.27 14.87 27.80
CA GLY A 197 5.45 16.08 27.87
C GLY A 197 5.40 16.87 26.56
N THR A 198 6.04 16.40 25.48
CA THR A 198 6.04 17.05 24.17
C THR A 198 5.27 16.25 23.12
N ASP A 199 4.87 16.93 22.04
CA ASP A 199 4.22 16.31 20.89
C ASP A 199 5.22 15.78 19.85
N ALA A 200 6.48 15.57 20.24
CA ALA A 200 7.50 15.11 19.31
C ALA A 200 7.15 13.74 18.70
N PRO A 201 7.54 13.47 17.44
CA PRO A 201 7.34 12.16 16.84
C PRO A 201 7.94 11.03 17.69
N GLY A 202 7.15 9.98 17.95
CA GLY A 202 7.56 8.85 18.78
C GLY A 202 7.19 8.95 20.25
N THR A 203 6.67 10.09 20.73
CA THR A 203 6.11 10.22 22.09
C THR A 203 4.64 9.81 22.12
N ALA A 204 4.16 9.44 23.31
CA ALA A 204 2.74 9.10 23.52
C ALA A 204 1.82 10.25 23.07
N ARG A 205 2.14 11.50 23.43
CA ARG A 205 1.37 12.68 23.00
C ARG A 205 1.42 12.89 21.49
N GLY A 206 2.58 12.69 20.86
CA GLY A 206 2.73 12.76 19.41
C GLY A 206 1.83 11.76 18.67
N PHE A 207 1.79 10.51 19.12
CA PHE A 207 0.87 9.50 18.57
C PHE A 207 -0.61 9.87 18.81
N CYS A 208 -0.95 10.28 20.03
CA CYS A 208 -2.32 10.67 20.37
C CYS A 208 -2.83 11.86 19.54
N LYS A 209 -1.95 12.81 19.19
CA LYS A 209 -2.27 13.98 18.39
C LYS A 209 -2.09 13.79 16.87
N ALA A 210 -1.75 12.58 16.42
CA ALA A 210 -1.67 12.30 14.98
C ALA A 210 -2.99 12.70 14.27
N PRO A 211 -2.94 13.37 13.11
CA PRO A 211 -4.11 13.99 12.47
C PRO A 211 -5.06 12.98 11.79
N TYR A 212 -4.80 11.69 11.97
CA TYR A 212 -5.61 10.61 11.43
C TYR A 212 -5.61 9.41 12.37
N ARG A 213 -6.56 8.50 12.14
CA ARG A 213 -6.53 7.13 12.62
C ARG A 213 -6.65 6.17 11.45
N LEU A 214 -6.06 5.00 11.60
CA LEU A 214 -6.20 3.94 10.62
C LEU A 214 -7.32 3.02 11.07
N GLN A 215 -8.11 2.57 10.09
CA GLN A 215 -9.15 1.58 10.31
C GLN A 215 -8.99 0.50 9.23
N PRO A 216 -8.72 -0.76 9.60
CA PRO A 216 -8.67 -1.85 8.64
C PRO A 216 -9.99 -2.00 7.91
N THR A 217 -9.91 -2.39 6.64
CA THR A 217 -11.07 -2.66 5.81
C THR A 217 -10.81 -3.83 4.86
N THR A 218 -11.82 -4.22 4.10
CA THR A 218 -11.72 -5.32 3.15
C THR A 218 -10.98 -4.90 1.88
N LEU A 219 -10.19 -5.79 1.30
CA LEU A 219 -9.53 -5.58 0.01
C LEU A 219 -10.50 -5.34 -1.17
N ASP A 220 -11.79 -5.67 -1.00
CA ASP A 220 -12.85 -5.41 -1.97
C ASP A 220 -13.42 -3.98 -1.89
N GLU A 221 -13.05 -3.19 -0.87
CA GLU A 221 -13.44 -1.79 -0.82
C GLU A 221 -12.81 -1.02 -1.99
N ALA A 222 -13.65 -0.27 -2.70
CA ALA A 222 -13.23 0.40 -3.92
C ALA A 222 -12.37 1.63 -3.61
N ILE A 223 -11.15 1.63 -4.14
CA ILE A 223 -10.29 2.82 -4.21
C ILE A 223 -10.92 3.83 -5.18
N VAL A 224 -10.95 5.10 -4.79
CA VAL A 224 -11.54 6.17 -5.61
C VAL A 224 -10.48 7.24 -5.91
N LEU A 225 -10.10 7.35 -7.17
CA LEU A 225 -9.13 8.34 -7.64
C LEU A 225 -9.90 9.54 -8.22
N ARG A 226 -9.92 10.66 -7.49
CA ARG A 226 -10.68 11.87 -7.86
C ARG A 226 -9.78 12.89 -8.56
N LEU A 227 -9.96 13.06 -9.86
CA LEU A 227 -9.26 14.05 -10.68
C LEU A 227 -10.01 15.39 -10.66
N GLY A 228 -9.24 16.48 -10.57
CA GLY A 228 -9.78 17.84 -10.68
C GLY A 228 -10.67 18.31 -9.51
N GLN A 229 -10.84 17.52 -8.44
CA GLN A 229 -11.45 18.00 -7.19
C GLN A 229 -10.39 18.49 -6.22
N GLN A 230 -10.58 19.70 -5.67
CA GLN A 230 -9.82 20.14 -4.50
C GLN A 230 -10.31 19.33 -3.29
N GLY A 231 -9.49 18.41 -2.79
CA GLY A 231 -9.76 17.77 -1.50
C GLY A 231 -9.70 18.81 -0.38
N GLY A 232 -10.69 18.73 0.53
CA GLY A 232 -10.87 19.64 1.65
C GLY A 232 -9.59 19.81 2.47
N GLY A 233 -9.22 21.06 2.67
CA GLY A 233 -7.98 21.45 3.33
C GLY A 233 -7.84 20.86 4.72
N ALA A 234 -6.57 20.69 5.11
CA ALA A 234 -6.17 20.37 6.48
C ALA A 234 -6.98 21.23 7.46
N GLY A 235 -7.71 20.57 8.35
CA GLY A 235 -8.38 21.23 9.45
C GLY A 235 -7.37 22.04 10.29
N PRO A 236 -7.84 23.05 11.03
CA PRO A 236 -6.95 23.90 11.82
C PRO A 236 -6.04 23.05 12.71
N ALA A 237 -4.74 23.36 12.70
CA ALA A 237 -3.77 22.73 13.57
C ALA A 237 -4.15 22.96 15.04
N CYS A 238 -4.01 21.92 15.85
CA CYS A 238 -4.25 22.04 17.28
C CYS A 238 -3.24 22.99 17.94
N PRO A 239 -3.70 23.90 18.82
CA PRO A 239 -2.81 24.75 19.60
C PRO A 239 -1.96 23.95 20.58
#